data_AF-A0A7C1E6S3-F1
#
_entry.id   AF-A0A7C1E6S3-F1
#
_cell.length_a   1.000
_cell.length_b   1.000
_cell.length_c   1.000
_cell.angle_alpha   90.00
_cell.angle_beta   90.00
_cell.angle_gamma   90.00
#
_symmetry.space_group_name_H-M   'P 1'
#
loop_
_entity.id
_entity.type
_entity.pdbx_description
1 polymer ?
#
loop_
_entity_poly.entity_id
_entity_poly.type
_entity_poly.pdbx_seq_one_letter_code
_entity_poly.pdbx_strand_id
1 'polypeptide(L)'
;MEEKMKKAFAGKRKVLALGTVFAIVIVGITAILMVKPPNETGNKAENAENELPAEIQAEMDRLFLEPKIHISRWSVETEEKRVNIFVWKLTPENGQLNDTVIDGWTILVIDDMELRRDVEKLNAELERLKEIPEMQIGAWSYGWNPRTGYKHVEIIVGNLTPENQQLNGKMIDGWEAHVYKSLIPPKVMALRDPMVKERIEGKEYEVEERTKQTDRELLVDVYIYLKEPEKTVIATVDVIKGEVIEINETASWLPIPKR
;
A
#
# COMPACT_ATOMS: atom_id res chain seq x y z
N MET A 1 -29.01 51.64 -8.43
CA MET A 1 -27.73 52.20 -8.91
C MET A 1 -26.73 51.98 -7.79
N GLU A 2 -25.95 50.90 -7.86
CA GLU A 2 -24.71 50.85 -8.67
C GLU A 2 -23.72 51.88 -8.12
N GLU A 3 -22.46 51.61 -7.85
CA GLU A 3 -21.57 50.48 -8.01
C GLU A 3 -20.26 51.01 -7.39
N LYS A 4 -19.32 50.12 -7.05
CA LYS A 4 -17.90 50.43 -6.79
C LYS A 4 -17.55 51.11 -5.46
N MET A 5 -17.29 50.26 -4.47
CA MET A 5 -15.90 50.08 -4.04
C MET A 5 -15.66 48.65 -3.54
N LYS A 6 -15.17 47.82 -4.48
CA LYS A 6 -14.45 46.59 -4.19
C LYS A 6 -13.16 46.96 -3.46
N LYS A 7 -12.95 46.45 -2.24
CA LYS A 7 -11.74 45.72 -1.80
C LYS A 7 -11.70 45.60 -0.27
N ALA A 8 -11.14 44.45 0.13
CA ALA A 8 -10.69 44.06 1.46
C ALA A 8 -11.70 43.30 2.33
N PHE A 9 -11.24 42.12 2.78
CA PHE A 9 -11.83 41.21 3.77
C PHE A 9 -12.92 40.25 3.31
N ALA A 10 -12.53 39.32 2.44
CA ALA A 10 -13.14 37.99 2.37
C ALA A 10 -12.04 36.92 2.24
N GLY A 11 -11.13 36.87 3.22
CA GLY A 11 -10.11 35.84 3.35
C GLY A 11 -9.97 35.47 4.82
N LYS A 12 -9.88 34.17 5.11
CA LYS A 12 -9.89 33.50 6.43
C LYS A 12 -11.26 33.09 6.94
N ARG A 13 -11.79 31.97 6.41
CA ARG A 13 -12.69 31.06 7.15
C ARG A 13 -12.83 29.69 6.47
N LYS A 14 -11.72 29.03 6.08
CA LYS A 14 -11.73 27.62 5.60
C LYS A 14 -10.39 26.90 5.84
N VAL A 15 -9.83 26.94 7.05
CA VAL A 15 -8.64 26.13 7.41
C VAL A 15 -8.89 25.23 8.63
N LEU A 16 -10.07 25.30 9.26
CA LEU A 16 -10.33 24.55 10.50
C LEU A 16 -11.22 23.30 10.33
N ALA A 17 -11.49 22.86 9.10
CA ALA A 17 -12.32 21.67 8.84
C ALA A 17 -11.55 20.46 8.27
N LEU A 18 -10.26 20.63 7.89
CA LEU A 18 -9.45 19.53 7.34
C LEU A 18 -8.70 18.74 8.42
N GLY A 19 -8.41 19.35 9.57
CA GLY A 19 -7.70 18.69 10.67
C GLY A 19 -8.55 17.71 11.47
N THR A 20 -9.88 17.83 11.42
CA THR A 20 -10.80 16.99 12.20
C THR A 20 -11.16 15.69 11.48
N VAL A 21 -11.06 15.64 10.14
CA VAL A 21 -11.38 14.43 9.36
C VAL A 21 -10.27 13.37 9.48
N PHE A 22 -9.00 13.77 9.60
CA PHE A 22 -7.89 12.83 9.79
C PHE A 22 -7.86 12.19 11.19
N ALA A 23 -8.37 12.88 12.22
CA ALA A 23 -8.46 12.31 13.57
C ALA A 23 -9.62 11.30 13.71
N ILE A 24 -10.70 11.43 12.92
CA ILE A 24 -11.87 10.54 13.01
C ILE A 24 -11.58 9.17 12.37
N VAL A 25 -10.67 9.07 11.40
CA VAL A 25 -10.30 7.77 10.81
C VAL A 25 -9.49 6.91 11.79
N ILE A 26 -8.64 7.53 12.64
CA ILE A 26 -7.87 6.78 13.65
C ILE A 26 -8.75 6.41 14.86
N VAL A 27 -9.69 7.26 15.28
CA VAL A 27 -10.59 6.96 16.41
C VAL A 27 -11.74 6.02 16.01
N GLY A 28 -12.14 5.99 14.73
CA GLY A 28 -13.13 5.04 14.22
C GLY A 28 -12.71 3.58 14.34
N ILE A 29 -11.40 3.29 14.31
CA ILE A 29 -10.85 1.93 14.46
C ILE A 29 -10.98 1.41 15.90
N THR A 30 -10.95 2.29 16.91
CA THR A 30 -11.18 1.86 18.32
C THR A 30 -12.63 1.50 18.64
N ALA A 31 -13.62 1.95 17.86
CA ALA A 31 -15.03 1.67 18.14
C ALA A 31 -15.56 0.38 17.48
N ILE A 32 -14.83 -0.23 16.54
CA ILE A 32 -15.16 -1.54 15.95
C ILE A 32 -14.60 -2.68 16.82
N LEU A 33 -14.49 -2.46 18.14
CA LEU A 33 -14.04 -3.47 19.11
C LEU A 33 -15.19 -4.22 19.82
N MET A 34 -16.45 -4.05 19.40
CA MET A 34 -17.58 -4.82 19.96
C MET A 34 -18.62 -5.27 18.94
N VAL A 35 -18.21 -5.75 17.77
CA VAL A 35 -19.12 -6.50 16.89
C VAL A 35 -18.46 -7.82 16.53
N LYS A 36 -18.98 -8.90 17.13
CA LYS A 36 -18.72 -10.27 16.69
C LYS A 36 -18.90 -10.34 15.17
N PRO A 37 -17.89 -10.75 14.38
CA PRO A 37 -18.11 -11.01 12.97
C PRO A 37 -19.10 -12.18 12.79
N PRO A 38 -19.98 -12.13 11.77
CA PRO A 38 -20.91 -13.20 11.47
C PRO A 38 -20.17 -14.41 10.91
N ASN A 39 -20.66 -15.59 11.28
CA ASN A 39 -20.13 -16.91 10.93
C ASN A 39 -19.80 -17.04 9.44
N GLU A 40 -18.54 -17.35 9.13
CA GLU A 40 -18.18 -18.12 7.94
C GLU A 40 -17.50 -19.42 8.34
N THR A 41 -18.00 -20.48 7.73
CA THR A 41 -17.80 -21.88 8.07
C THR A 41 -16.46 -22.37 7.52
N GLY A 42 -15.38 -22.17 8.27
CA GLY A 42 -14.10 -22.84 8.09
C GLY A 42 -13.66 -23.41 9.43
N ASN A 43 -13.53 -24.74 9.52
CA ASN A 43 -13.11 -25.54 10.67
C ASN A 43 -12.81 -24.77 11.96
N LYS A 44 -13.79 -24.78 12.87
CA LYS A 44 -13.58 -24.50 14.30
C LYS A 44 -12.42 -25.37 14.81
N ALA A 45 -11.24 -24.78 14.96
CA ALA A 45 -10.43 -25.11 16.12
C ALA A 45 -11.26 -24.67 17.32
N GLU A 46 -11.58 -25.62 18.19
CA GLU A 46 -12.23 -25.35 19.45
C GLU A 46 -11.47 -24.23 20.17
N ASN A 47 -12.19 -23.16 20.52
CA ASN A 47 -11.73 -22.16 21.48
C ASN A 47 -11.65 -22.85 22.85
N ALA A 48 -10.61 -23.65 23.06
CA ALA A 48 -10.18 -24.07 24.37
C ALA A 48 -9.23 -23.00 24.91
N GLU A 49 -9.69 -22.35 25.98
CA GLU A 49 -9.01 -21.51 26.96
C GLU A 49 -7.52 -21.85 27.20
N ASN A 50 -6.65 -21.48 26.28
CA ASN A 50 -5.24 -21.27 26.56
C ASN A 50 -4.96 -19.80 26.30
N GLU A 51 -5.46 -18.94 27.19
CA GLU A 51 -4.96 -17.58 27.27
C GLU A 51 -3.45 -17.68 27.45
N LEU A 52 -2.71 -17.03 26.55
CA LEU A 52 -1.27 -16.90 26.71
C LEU A 52 -0.96 -16.28 28.08
N PRO A 53 0.20 -16.61 28.68
CA PRO A 53 0.67 -15.87 29.83
C PRO A 53 0.68 -14.37 29.53
N ALA A 54 0.35 -13.55 30.52
CA ALA A 54 0.22 -12.11 30.37
C ALA A 54 1.52 -11.48 29.82
N GLU A 55 2.67 -12.04 30.20
CA GLU A 55 4.00 -11.66 29.77
C GLU A 55 4.19 -11.88 28.26
N ILE A 56 3.72 -13.00 27.73
CA ILE A 56 3.76 -13.31 26.29
C ILE A 56 2.79 -12.43 25.52
N GLN A 57 1.59 -12.24 26.06
CA GLN A 57 0.60 -11.37 25.44
C GLN A 57 1.11 -9.92 25.34
N ALA A 58 1.70 -9.40 26.42
CA ALA A 58 2.29 -8.06 26.46
C ALA A 58 3.47 -7.91 25.49
N GLU A 59 4.32 -8.94 25.38
CA GLU A 59 5.41 -8.92 24.41
C GLU A 59 4.89 -8.93 22.98
N MET A 60 3.91 -9.77 22.66
CA MET A 60 3.29 -9.76 21.34
C MET A 60 2.67 -8.40 21.04
N ASP A 61 1.98 -7.80 22.02
CA ASP A 61 1.40 -6.47 21.87
C ASP A 61 2.45 -5.39 21.59
N ARG A 62 3.60 -5.46 22.27
CA ARG A 62 4.75 -4.60 21.99
C ARG A 62 5.29 -4.83 20.59
N LEU A 63 5.51 -6.07 20.18
CA LEU A 63 6.08 -6.42 18.87
C LEU A 63 5.17 -5.99 17.70
N PHE A 64 3.84 -6.01 17.87
CA PHE A 64 2.90 -5.50 16.87
C PHE A 64 2.99 -3.98 16.65
N LEU A 65 3.50 -3.24 17.63
CA LEU A 65 3.73 -1.80 17.48
C LEU A 65 5.06 -1.50 16.78
N GLU A 66 5.97 -2.48 16.66
CA GLU A 66 7.31 -2.26 16.14
C GLU A 66 7.39 -2.52 14.63
N PRO A 67 7.42 -1.47 13.78
CA PRO A 67 7.29 -1.64 12.33
C PRO A 67 8.47 -2.40 11.69
N LYS A 68 9.60 -2.51 12.38
CA LYS A 68 10.81 -3.20 11.91
C LYS A 68 10.71 -4.73 12.00
N ILE A 69 9.73 -5.25 12.73
CA ILE A 69 9.57 -6.70 12.91
C ILE A 69 8.84 -7.32 11.71
N HIS A 70 7.99 -6.53 11.03
CA HIS A 70 7.27 -6.95 9.82
C HIS A 70 6.36 -8.18 10.02
N ILE A 71 5.64 -8.24 11.15
CA ILE A 71 4.77 -9.37 11.49
C ILE A 71 3.60 -9.45 10.50
N SER A 72 3.39 -10.64 9.94
CA SER A 72 2.29 -10.96 9.05
C SER A 72 1.14 -11.67 9.75
N ARG A 73 1.47 -12.61 10.61
CA ARG A 73 0.57 -13.38 11.47
C ARG A 73 1.38 -14.06 12.56
N TRP A 74 0.71 -14.75 13.46
CA TRP A 74 1.36 -15.48 14.53
C TRP A 74 0.51 -16.67 14.95
N SER A 75 1.12 -17.66 15.58
CA SER A 75 0.42 -18.81 16.15
C SER A 75 1.09 -19.26 17.45
N VAL A 76 0.33 -20.03 18.23
CA VAL A 76 0.76 -20.53 19.53
C VAL A 76 0.71 -22.05 19.51
N GLU A 77 1.78 -22.67 19.97
CA GLU A 77 1.88 -24.10 20.20
C GLU A 77 2.06 -24.34 21.70
N THR A 78 0.96 -24.61 22.38
CA THR A 78 0.88 -24.64 23.85
C THR A 78 1.65 -25.82 24.44
N GLU A 79 1.63 -26.98 23.80
CA GLU A 79 2.35 -28.19 24.23
C GLU A 79 3.87 -27.97 24.24
N GLU A 80 4.39 -27.26 23.24
CA GLU A 80 5.82 -26.96 23.10
C GLU A 80 6.22 -25.64 23.79
N LYS A 81 5.26 -24.92 24.38
CA LYS A 81 5.43 -23.54 24.84
C LYS A 81 6.14 -22.68 23.78
N ARG A 82 5.63 -22.70 22.54
CA ARG A 82 6.22 -21.97 21.42
C ARG A 82 5.25 -20.93 20.87
N VAL A 83 5.79 -19.77 20.52
CA VAL A 83 5.11 -18.73 19.73
C VAL A 83 5.80 -18.66 18.37
N ASN A 84 5.04 -18.92 17.30
CA ASN A 84 5.52 -18.74 15.94
C ASN A 84 5.12 -17.35 15.46
N ILE A 85 6.11 -16.51 15.14
CA ILE A 85 5.92 -15.20 14.54
C ILE A 85 6.24 -15.33 13.05
N PHE A 86 5.22 -15.19 12.22
CA PHE A 86 5.40 -15.17 10.77
C PHE A 86 5.71 -13.73 10.36
N VAL A 87 6.72 -13.56 9.53
CA VAL A 87 7.18 -12.25 9.07
C VAL A 87 7.14 -12.17 7.56
N TRP A 88 6.73 -11.01 7.05
CA TRP A 88 6.76 -10.72 5.62
C TRP A 88 8.19 -10.73 5.05
N LYS A 89 9.16 -10.33 5.88
CA LYS A 89 10.56 -10.16 5.48
C LYS A 89 11.46 -10.50 6.65
N LEU A 90 12.39 -11.41 6.44
CA LEU A 90 13.46 -11.65 7.41
C LEU A 90 14.42 -10.46 7.45
N THR A 91 14.66 -9.94 8.65
CA THR A 91 15.55 -8.82 8.94
C THR A 91 16.46 -9.18 10.11
N PRO A 92 17.61 -8.51 10.29
CA PRO A 92 18.41 -8.68 11.49
C PRO A 92 17.62 -8.41 12.78
N GLU A 93 16.67 -7.47 12.76
CA GLU A 93 15.84 -7.11 13.91
C GLU A 93 14.89 -8.22 14.33
N ASN A 94 14.17 -8.85 13.39
CA ASN A 94 13.31 -10.00 13.74
C ASN A 94 14.12 -11.28 13.92
N GLY A 95 15.25 -11.45 13.23
CA GLY A 95 16.15 -12.58 13.43
C GLY A 95 16.70 -12.66 14.87
N GLN A 96 16.87 -11.53 15.55
CA GLN A 96 17.27 -11.50 16.97
C GLN A 96 16.21 -12.07 17.92
N LEU A 97 14.94 -12.13 17.50
CA LEU A 97 13.86 -12.71 18.31
C LEU A 97 13.84 -14.25 18.23
N ASN A 98 14.47 -14.83 17.21
CA ASN A 98 14.48 -16.27 17.04
C ASN A 98 15.16 -16.96 18.22
N ASP A 99 14.55 -18.03 18.72
CA ASP A 99 14.99 -18.80 19.89
C ASP A 99 15.04 -17.99 21.20
N THR A 100 14.44 -16.79 21.23
CA THR A 100 14.32 -16.01 22.47
C THR A 100 13.33 -16.70 23.41
N VAL A 101 13.70 -16.81 24.69
CA VAL A 101 12.85 -17.41 25.72
C VAL A 101 12.29 -16.32 26.64
N ILE A 102 10.97 -16.28 26.76
CA ILE A 102 10.23 -15.35 27.63
C ILE A 102 9.29 -16.19 28.48
N ASP A 103 9.36 -16.09 29.80
CA ASP A 103 8.52 -16.88 30.72
C ASP A 103 8.46 -18.39 30.39
N GLY A 104 9.59 -18.95 29.93
CA GLY A 104 9.68 -20.35 29.52
C GLY A 104 8.99 -20.70 28.19
N TRP A 105 8.54 -19.70 27.42
CA TRP A 105 8.08 -19.83 26.05
C TRP A 105 9.15 -19.42 25.05
N THR A 106 9.28 -20.18 23.97
CA THR A 106 10.25 -19.92 22.90
C THR A 106 9.60 -19.18 21.73
N ILE A 107 10.23 -18.14 21.22
CA ILE A 107 9.81 -17.45 19.99
C ILE A 107 10.53 -18.08 18.79
N LEU A 108 9.77 -18.43 17.76
CA LEU A 108 10.29 -18.88 16.46
C LEU A 108 9.85 -17.89 15.38
N VAL A 109 10.80 -17.35 14.63
CA VAL A 109 10.52 -16.42 13.52
C VAL A 109 10.57 -17.18 12.20
N ILE A 110 9.49 -17.07 11.43
CA ILE A 110 9.26 -17.85 10.21
C ILE A 110 8.98 -16.91 9.04
N ASP A 111 9.63 -17.14 7.89
CA ASP A 111 9.30 -16.44 6.64
C ASP A 111 7.89 -16.82 6.17
N ASP A 112 7.02 -15.82 6.00
CA ASP A 112 5.62 -16.03 5.60
C ASP A 112 5.50 -16.22 4.08
N MET A 113 5.89 -17.40 3.64
CA MET A 113 5.81 -17.82 2.25
C MET A 113 4.37 -17.87 1.71
N GLU A 114 3.38 -18.04 2.59
CA GLU A 114 1.96 -18.03 2.20
C GLU A 114 1.50 -16.62 1.87
N LEU A 115 1.75 -15.65 2.75
CA LEU A 115 1.45 -14.25 2.48
C LEU A 115 2.16 -13.76 1.21
N ARG A 116 3.42 -14.17 1.01
CA ARG A 116 4.19 -13.81 -0.19
C ARG A 116 3.52 -14.31 -1.48
N ARG A 117 3.04 -15.55 -1.50
CA ARG A 117 2.30 -16.10 -2.63
C ARG A 117 0.96 -15.40 -2.85
N ASP A 118 0.26 -15.03 -1.78
CA ASP A 118 -0.99 -14.28 -1.88
C ASP A 118 -0.78 -12.89 -2.50
N VAL A 119 0.28 -12.20 -2.10
CA VAL A 119 0.66 -10.89 -2.68
C VAL A 119 1.06 -11.04 -4.15
N GLU A 120 1.80 -12.09 -4.52
CA GLU A 120 2.18 -12.34 -5.91
C GLU A 120 0.95 -12.57 -6.82
N LYS A 121 -0.06 -13.31 -6.34
CA LYS A 121 -1.32 -13.51 -7.05
C LYS A 121 -2.09 -12.21 -7.23
N LEU A 122 -2.28 -11.47 -6.13
CA LEU A 122 -2.93 -10.16 -6.13
C LEU A 122 -2.27 -9.22 -7.14
N ASN A 123 -0.94 -9.14 -7.13
CA ASN A 123 -0.18 -8.31 -8.06
C ASN A 123 -0.39 -8.73 -9.51
N ALA A 124 -0.36 -10.02 -9.80
CA ALA A 124 -0.60 -10.51 -11.16
C ALA A 124 -2.00 -10.16 -11.65
N GLU A 125 -3.02 -10.25 -10.79
CA GLU A 125 -4.38 -9.86 -11.13
C GLU A 125 -4.52 -8.35 -11.35
N LEU A 126 -3.91 -7.52 -10.52
CA LEU A 126 -3.94 -6.06 -10.68
C LEU A 126 -3.21 -5.58 -11.93
N GLU A 127 -2.09 -6.21 -12.31
CA GLU A 127 -1.44 -5.95 -13.59
C GLU A 127 -2.36 -6.31 -14.77
N ARG A 128 -3.08 -7.44 -14.72
CA ARG A 128 -4.07 -7.79 -15.75
C ARG A 128 -5.21 -6.78 -15.84
N LEU A 129 -5.72 -6.32 -14.69
CA LEU A 129 -6.77 -5.30 -14.66
C LEU A 129 -6.27 -3.95 -15.17
N LYS A 130 -5.00 -3.62 -14.93
CA LYS A 130 -4.37 -2.39 -15.42
C LYS A 130 -4.30 -2.31 -16.95
N GLU A 131 -4.17 -3.45 -17.64
CA GLU A 131 -4.20 -3.50 -19.11
C GLU A 131 -5.57 -3.15 -19.71
N ILE A 132 -6.64 -3.14 -18.92
CA ILE A 132 -7.98 -2.73 -19.37
C ILE A 132 -8.07 -1.19 -19.34
N PRO A 133 -8.20 -0.51 -20.50
CA PRO A 133 -8.14 0.96 -20.56
C PRO A 133 -9.20 1.66 -19.69
N GLU A 134 -10.38 1.06 -19.56
CA GLU A 134 -11.50 1.58 -18.77
C GLU A 134 -11.22 1.54 -17.25
N MET A 135 -10.32 0.65 -16.79
CA MET A 135 -9.95 0.56 -15.38
C MET A 135 -9.12 1.76 -14.91
N GLN A 136 -8.28 2.31 -15.81
CA GLN A 136 -7.39 3.44 -15.52
C GLN A 136 -6.55 3.28 -14.25
N ILE A 137 -6.15 2.04 -13.92
CA ILE A 137 -5.32 1.74 -12.75
C ILE A 137 -3.91 2.28 -13.01
N GLY A 138 -3.46 3.21 -12.17
CA GLY A 138 -2.10 3.74 -12.24
C GLY A 138 -1.16 3.00 -11.30
N ALA A 139 -1.63 2.67 -10.10
CA ALA A 139 -0.80 2.08 -9.04
C ALA A 139 -1.68 1.38 -7.99
N TRP A 140 -1.06 0.62 -7.07
CA TRP A 140 -1.73 0.06 -5.89
C TRP A 140 -0.77 -0.17 -4.74
N SER A 141 -1.31 -0.15 -3.53
CA SER A 141 -0.65 -0.55 -2.27
C SER A 141 -1.48 -1.64 -1.60
N TYR A 142 -0.89 -2.40 -0.69
CA TYR A 142 -1.61 -3.40 0.10
C TYR A 142 -1.19 -3.30 1.56
N GLY A 143 -2.12 -3.68 2.43
CA GLY A 143 -1.90 -3.72 3.87
C GLY A 143 -2.62 -4.89 4.50
N TRP A 144 -2.10 -5.36 5.62
CA TRP A 144 -2.71 -6.43 6.38
C TRP A 144 -2.64 -6.14 7.88
N ASN A 145 -3.56 -6.74 8.63
CA ASN A 145 -3.57 -6.70 10.08
C ASN A 145 -3.22 -8.09 10.63
N PRO A 146 -2.06 -8.26 11.27
CA PRO A 146 -1.60 -9.57 11.72
C PRO A 146 -2.40 -10.14 12.90
N ARG A 147 -3.25 -9.33 13.54
CA ARG A 147 -4.13 -9.78 14.63
C ARG A 147 -5.46 -10.33 14.14
N THR A 148 -6.04 -9.66 13.14
CA THR A 148 -7.37 -10.01 12.63
C THR A 148 -7.32 -10.84 11.35
N GLY A 149 -6.16 -10.92 10.70
CA GLY A 149 -6.01 -11.51 9.37
C GLY A 149 -6.63 -10.66 8.26
N TYR A 150 -7.12 -9.45 8.57
CA TYR A 150 -7.69 -8.54 7.60
C TYR A 150 -6.64 -8.14 6.56
N LYS A 151 -7.00 -8.22 5.28
CA LYS A 151 -6.15 -7.92 4.13
C LYS A 151 -6.89 -6.95 3.21
N HIS A 152 -6.24 -5.88 2.80
CA HIS A 152 -6.80 -4.90 1.88
C HIS A 152 -5.79 -4.43 0.84
N VAL A 153 -6.31 -4.00 -0.31
CA VAL A 153 -5.55 -3.37 -1.38
C VAL A 153 -6.15 -2.01 -1.69
N GLU A 154 -5.34 -0.97 -1.75
CA GLU A 154 -5.73 0.34 -2.22
C GLU A 154 -5.35 0.45 -3.70
N ILE A 155 -6.33 0.61 -4.56
CA ILE A 155 -6.15 0.72 -6.01
C ILE A 155 -6.28 2.20 -6.40
N ILE A 156 -5.21 2.75 -6.96
CA ILE A 156 -5.11 4.15 -7.35
C ILE A 156 -5.41 4.29 -8.84
N VAL A 157 -6.47 5.02 -9.18
CA VAL A 157 -6.95 5.19 -10.55
C VAL A 157 -6.84 6.64 -11.03
N GLY A 158 -6.68 6.86 -12.34
CA GLY A 158 -6.62 8.19 -12.95
C GLY A 158 -7.95 8.95 -12.86
N ASN A 159 -9.06 8.28 -13.15
CA ASN A 159 -10.43 8.76 -12.90
C ASN A 159 -11.28 7.63 -12.34
N LEU A 160 -12.35 8.00 -11.64
CA LEU A 160 -13.40 7.04 -11.27
C LEU A 160 -14.25 6.74 -12.51
N THR A 161 -14.25 5.49 -12.94
CA THR A 161 -15.07 4.95 -14.02
C THR A 161 -16.03 3.92 -13.42
N PRO A 162 -17.19 3.64 -14.06
CA PRO A 162 -18.06 2.57 -13.60
C PRO A 162 -17.32 1.23 -13.44
N GLU A 163 -16.39 0.94 -14.33
CA GLU A 163 -15.61 -0.30 -14.38
C GLU A 163 -14.65 -0.45 -13.21
N ASN A 164 -13.99 0.63 -12.76
CA ASN A 164 -13.12 0.55 -11.59
C ASN A 164 -13.88 0.71 -10.28
N GLN A 165 -14.96 1.51 -10.25
CA GLN A 165 -15.76 1.70 -9.05
C GLN A 165 -16.44 0.41 -8.60
N GLN A 166 -16.74 -0.51 -9.52
CA GLN A 166 -17.30 -1.82 -9.17
C GLN A 166 -16.34 -2.70 -8.37
N LEU A 167 -15.03 -2.39 -8.33
CA LEU A 167 -14.04 -3.13 -7.53
C LEU A 167 -14.08 -2.72 -6.06
N ASN A 168 -14.57 -1.52 -5.74
CA ASN A 168 -14.56 -1.02 -4.38
C ASN A 168 -15.44 -1.87 -3.44
N GLY A 169 -14.85 -2.35 -2.35
CA GLY A 169 -15.46 -3.28 -1.39
C GLY A 169 -15.53 -4.73 -1.86
N LYS A 170 -15.01 -5.08 -3.04
CA LYS A 170 -14.95 -6.47 -3.49
C LYS A 170 -13.68 -7.15 -3.04
N MET A 171 -13.75 -8.47 -2.94
CA MET A 171 -12.59 -9.33 -2.71
C MET A 171 -11.87 -9.63 -4.03
N ILE A 172 -10.56 -9.41 -4.06
CA ILE A 172 -9.65 -9.83 -5.12
C ILE A 172 -8.60 -10.74 -4.48
N ASP A 173 -8.62 -12.02 -4.81
CA ASP A 173 -7.70 -13.03 -4.23
C ASP A 173 -7.64 -13.02 -2.69
N GLY A 174 -8.76 -12.74 -2.02
CA GLY A 174 -8.82 -12.67 -0.55
C GLY A 174 -8.39 -11.31 0.04
N TRP A 175 -8.20 -10.28 -0.78
CA TRP A 175 -7.93 -8.90 -0.37
C TRP A 175 -9.14 -8.01 -0.66
N GLU A 176 -9.59 -7.23 0.33
CA GLU A 176 -10.64 -6.23 0.11
C GLU A 176 -10.09 -5.04 -0.68
N ALA A 177 -10.68 -4.73 -1.82
CA ALA A 177 -10.24 -3.65 -2.69
C ALA A 177 -10.90 -2.32 -2.31
N HIS A 178 -10.09 -1.27 -2.18
CA HIS A 178 -10.52 0.11 -1.98
C HIS A 178 -10.02 0.96 -3.14
N VAL A 179 -10.91 1.66 -3.83
CA VAL A 179 -10.57 2.38 -5.07
C VAL A 179 -10.52 3.88 -4.79
N TYR A 180 -9.36 4.48 -5.07
CA TYR A 180 -9.12 5.90 -4.87
C TYR A 180 -8.71 6.57 -6.16
N LYS A 181 -9.29 7.75 -6.40
CA LYS A 181 -8.85 8.61 -7.51
C LYS A 181 -7.55 9.30 -7.11
N SER A 182 -6.49 9.14 -7.91
CA SER A 182 -5.31 9.99 -7.78
C SER A 182 -5.67 11.45 -8.06
N LEU A 183 -5.18 12.36 -7.23
CA LEU A 183 -5.33 13.80 -7.48
C LEU A 183 -4.63 14.22 -8.78
N ILE A 184 -3.54 13.53 -9.15
CA ILE A 184 -2.78 13.73 -10.40
C ILE A 184 -2.19 12.39 -10.85
N PRO A 185 -2.54 11.86 -12.04
CA PRO A 185 -1.95 10.62 -12.55
C PRO A 185 -0.41 10.70 -12.63
N PRO A 186 0.34 9.62 -12.34
CA PRO A 186 1.81 9.66 -12.31
C PRO A 186 2.43 10.18 -13.62
N LYS A 187 1.94 9.76 -14.78
CA LYS A 187 2.37 10.27 -16.09
C LYS A 187 2.17 11.77 -16.23
N VAL A 188 1.05 12.29 -15.73
CA VAL A 188 0.75 13.73 -15.81
C VAL A 188 1.69 14.50 -14.90
N MET A 189 2.04 13.92 -13.75
CA MET A 189 2.99 14.49 -12.82
C MET A 189 4.40 14.53 -13.39
N ALA A 190 4.87 13.40 -13.93
CA ALA A 190 6.15 13.30 -14.62
C ALA A 190 6.26 14.28 -15.79
N LEU A 191 5.25 14.36 -16.66
CA LEU A 191 5.25 15.26 -17.81
C LEU A 191 5.13 16.75 -17.43
N ARG A 192 4.69 17.07 -16.20
CA ARG A 192 4.64 18.44 -15.68
C ARG A 192 5.91 18.87 -14.97
N ASP A 193 6.77 17.93 -14.62
CA ASP A 193 8.04 18.24 -13.98
C ASP A 193 8.90 19.12 -14.91
N PRO A 194 9.45 20.25 -14.42
CA PRO A 194 10.23 21.16 -15.26
C PRO A 194 11.42 20.50 -15.95
N MET A 195 12.12 19.60 -15.25
CA MET A 195 13.31 18.92 -15.77
C MET A 195 12.93 17.87 -16.83
N VAL A 196 11.82 17.17 -16.64
CA VAL A 196 11.28 16.26 -17.67
C VAL A 196 10.80 17.06 -18.88
N LYS A 197 10.06 18.14 -18.66
CA LYS A 197 9.50 18.98 -19.72
C LYS A 197 10.57 19.53 -20.65
N GLU A 198 11.69 20.03 -20.11
CA GLU A 198 12.85 20.50 -20.89
C GLU A 198 13.42 19.39 -21.79
N ARG A 199 13.45 18.14 -21.32
CA ARG A 199 14.02 17.01 -22.06
C ARG A 199 13.16 16.54 -23.22
N ILE A 200 11.85 16.69 -23.12
CA ILE A 200 10.87 16.18 -24.09
C ILE A 200 10.32 17.28 -25.02
N GLU A 201 10.60 18.56 -24.72
CA GLU A 201 10.06 19.69 -25.47
C GLU A 201 10.42 19.60 -26.96
N GLY A 202 9.39 19.70 -27.82
CA GLY A 202 9.54 19.62 -29.27
C GLY A 202 9.85 18.23 -29.83
N LYS A 203 9.80 17.17 -29.02
CA LYS A 203 10.11 15.79 -29.43
C LYS A 203 8.86 14.92 -29.43
N GLU A 204 8.83 13.95 -30.33
CA GLU A 204 7.82 12.90 -30.31
C GLU A 204 8.20 11.83 -29.28
N TYR A 205 7.23 11.40 -28.47
CA TYR A 205 7.48 10.45 -27.40
C TYR A 205 6.30 9.51 -27.11
N GLU A 206 6.63 8.36 -26.52
CA GLU A 206 5.69 7.39 -25.97
C GLU A 206 5.91 7.26 -24.46
N VAL A 207 4.86 6.91 -23.71
CA VAL A 207 4.90 6.86 -22.24
C VAL A 207 4.37 5.53 -21.74
N GLU A 208 5.15 4.87 -20.89
CA GLU A 208 4.75 3.68 -20.13
C GLU A 208 4.96 3.92 -18.62
N GLU A 209 4.09 3.36 -17.79
CA GLU A 209 4.15 3.50 -16.33
C GLU A 209 4.35 2.14 -15.67
N ARG A 210 5.31 2.04 -14.76
CA ARG A 210 5.56 0.84 -13.97
C ARG A 210 5.55 1.16 -12.48
N THR A 211 4.68 0.48 -11.75
CA THR A 211 4.63 0.60 -10.29
C THR A 211 5.85 -0.09 -9.68
N LYS A 212 6.60 0.64 -8.87
CA LYS A 212 7.63 0.13 -7.96
C LYS A 212 7.01 -0.02 -6.58
N GLN A 213 6.81 -1.27 -6.17
CA GLN A 213 6.40 -1.55 -4.81
C GLN A 213 7.61 -1.48 -3.88
N THR A 214 7.53 -0.60 -2.89
CA THR A 214 8.47 -0.59 -1.77
C THR A 214 7.69 -0.72 -0.46
N ASP A 215 8.36 -1.11 0.62
CA ASP A 215 7.74 -1.37 1.93
C ASP A 215 7.00 -0.14 2.52
N ARG A 216 7.20 1.08 1.97
CA ARG A 216 6.67 2.35 2.54
C ARG A 216 6.25 3.41 1.52
N GLU A 217 6.74 3.35 0.28
CA GLU A 217 6.50 4.37 -0.73
C GLU A 217 5.85 3.75 -1.97
N LEU A 218 4.73 4.33 -2.40
CA LEU A 218 4.08 4.02 -3.67
C LEU A 218 4.78 4.80 -4.77
N LEU A 219 5.79 4.16 -5.36
CA LEU A 219 6.60 4.76 -6.42
C LEU A 219 6.12 4.26 -7.78
N VAL A 220 6.12 5.14 -8.77
CA VAL A 220 5.82 4.78 -10.17
C VAL A 220 6.95 5.31 -11.04
N ASP A 221 7.64 4.41 -11.73
CA ASP A 221 8.55 4.80 -12.81
C ASP A 221 7.74 5.11 -14.06
N VAL A 222 7.87 6.32 -14.56
CA VAL A 222 7.33 6.76 -15.84
C VAL A 222 8.45 6.73 -16.87
N TYR A 223 8.37 5.78 -17.80
CA TYR A 223 9.30 5.62 -18.91
C TYR A 223 8.80 6.46 -20.08
N ILE A 224 9.57 7.45 -20.48
CA ILE A 224 9.25 8.35 -21.59
C ILE A 224 10.26 8.09 -22.70
N TYR A 225 9.82 7.37 -23.72
CA TYR A 225 10.64 7.02 -24.88
C TYR A 225 10.57 8.12 -25.93
N LEU A 226 11.69 8.79 -26.18
CA LEU A 226 11.87 9.76 -27.25
C LEU A 226 12.19 9.02 -28.55
N LYS A 227 11.49 9.35 -29.65
CA LYS A 227 11.77 8.75 -30.96
C LYS A 227 13.05 9.30 -31.59
N GLU A 228 13.32 10.59 -31.42
CA GLU A 228 14.53 11.24 -31.94
C GLU A 228 15.07 12.32 -30.97
N PRO A 229 16.35 12.22 -30.52
CA PRO A 229 17.19 11.03 -30.59
C PRO A 229 16.57 9.89 -29.75
N GLU A 230 16.76 8.64 -30.19
CA GLU A 230 16.30 7.46 -29.45
C GLU A 230 16.89 7.47 -28.04
N LYS A 231 16.03 7.68 -27.04
CA LYS A 231 16.44 7.84 -25.65
C LYS A 231 15.24 7.62 -24.74
N THR A 232 15.45 7.00 -23.58
CA THR A 232 14.41 6.89 -22.56
C THR A 232 14.76 7.78 -21.37
N VAL A 233 13.83 8.66 -21.01
CA VAL A 233 13.83 9.40 -19.75
C VAL A 233 12.97 8.60 -18.77
N ILE A 234 13.50 8.30 -17.59
CA ILE A 234 12.79 7.56 -16.54
C ILE A 234 12.57 8.53 -15.38
N ALA A 235 11.33 8.86 -15.10
CA ALA A 235 10.96 9.70 -13.96
C ALA A 235 10.29 8.86 -12.87
N THR A 236 10.87 8.77 -11.69
CA THR A 236 10.24 8.09 -10.55
C THR A 236 9.37 9.08 -9.79
N VAL A 237 8.08 8.77 -9.73
CA VAL A 237 7.04 9.58 -9.09
C VAL A 237 6.68 8.97 -7.73
N ASP A 238 6.71 9.78 -6.68
CA ASP A 238 6.07 9.44 -5.42
C ASP A 238 4.59 9.83 -5.50
N VAL A 239 3.73 8.83 -5.62
CA VAL A 239 2.29 9.02 -5.84
C VAL A 239 1.61 9.65 -4.62
N ILE A 240 2.15 9.41 -3.42
CA ILE A 240 1.59 9.92 -2.16
C ILE A 240 1.98 11.37 -1.96
N LYS A 241 3.27 11.71 -2.16
CA LYS A 241 3.77 13.08 -2.04
C LYS A 241 3.35 13.96 -3.21
N GLY A 242 3.07 13.36 -4.36
CA GLY A 242 2.65 14.08 -5.56
C GLY A 242 3.79 14.82 -6.24
N GLU A 243 5.00 14.24 -6.23
CA GLU A 243 6.21 14.84 -6.82
C GLU A 243 7.09 13.81 -7.55
N VAL A 244 7.93 14.29 -8.48
CA VAL A 244 9.00 13.50 -9.09
C VAL A 244 10.21 13.53 -8.15
N ILE A 245 10.67 12.34 -7.73
CA ILE A 245 11.75 12.20 -6.76
C ILE A 245 13.09 11.83 -7.40
N GLU A 246 13.06 11.28 -8.62
CA GLU A 246 14.26 10.87 -9.35
C GLU A 246 14.04 10.97 -10.86
N ILE A 247 15.08 11.38 -11.60
CA ILE A 247 15.08 11.42 -13.06
C ILE A 247 16.37 10.78 -13.57
N ASN A 248 16.24 9.72 -14.35
CA ASN A 248 17.34 9.00 -14.98
C ASN A 248 17.18 8.98 -16.50
N GLU A 249 18.26 8.68 -17.21
CA GLU A 249 18.29 8.63 -18.67
C GLU A 249 19.08 7.42 -19.16
N THR A 250 18.59 6.78 -20.22
CA THR A 250 19.29 5.67 -20.88
C THR A 250 19.18 5.78 -22.40
N ALA A 251 20.23 5.34 -23.10
CA ALA A 251 20.37 5.42 -24.56
C ALA A 251 19.60 4.32 -25.31
N SER A 252 18.99 3.37 -24.60
CA SER A 252 18.20 2.29 -25.20
C SER A 252 16.78 2.35 -24.68
N TRP A 253 15.80 2.10 -25.55
CA TRP A 253 14.51 1.62 -25.06
C TRP A 253 14.80 0.37 -24.22
N LEU A 254 14.50 0.44 -22.92
CA LEU A 254 14.44 -0.75 -22.10
C LEU A 254 13.03 -1.30 -22.34
N PRO A 255 12.85 -2.31 -23.22
CA PRO A 255 11.59 -3.04 -23.23
C PRO A 255 11.32 -3.43 -21.78
N ILE A 256 10.16 -3.07 -21.26
CA ILE A 256 9.70 -3.65 -20.00
C ILE A 256 9.74 -5.17 -20.24
N PRO A 257 10.56 -5.94 -19.50
CA PRO A 257 10.59 -7.38 -19.71
C PRO A 257 9.19 -7.90 -19.47
N LYS A 258 8.51 -8.36 -20.52
CA LYS A 258 7.27 -9.13 -20.38
C LYS A 258 7.64 -10.37 -19.58
N ARG A 259 7.16 -10.45 -18.34
CA ARG A 259 7.21 -11.67 -17.53
C ARG A 259 6.05 -12.57 -17.90
#